data_AF-A0A7C1KI43-F1
#
_entry.id   AF-A0A7C1KI43-F1
#
_cell.length_a   1.000
_cell.length_b   1.000
_cell.length_c   1.000
_cell.angle_alpha   90.00
_cell.angle_beta   90.00
_cell.angle_gamma   90.00
#
_symmetry.space_group_name_H-M   'P 1'
#
loop_
_entity.id
_entity.type
_entity.pdbx_description
1 polymer ?
#
loop_
_entity_poly.entity_id
_entity_poly.type
_entity_poly.pdbx_seq_one_letter_code
_entity_poly.pdbx_strand_id
1 'polypeptide(L)'
;MNAYDHDFFEIFEADDHNTIHGHHIIYQLGAAAGAAKDEARDARDILLYYGINPYWDRENLAYAPNHGHPKEAIIYRRDQLRDAVEKGRARQYIVEMLRDFAERYIDKKLPGFPDQQGN
;
A
#
# COMPACT_ATOMS: atom_id res chain seq x y z
N MET A 1 -24.47 -9.75 -55.43
CA MET A 1 -23.41 -9.01 -54.70
C MET A 1 -23.57 -9.41 -53.24
N ASN A 2 -22.59 -10.15 -52.72
CA ASN A 2 -22.63 -10.80 -51.41
C ASN A 2 -22.36 -9.81 -50.28
N ALA A 3 -23.06 -10.04 -49.17
CA ALA A 3 -22.82 -9.45 -47.88
C ALA A 3 -21.46 -9.89 -47.32
N TYR A 4 -20.68 -8.95 -46.80
CA TYR A 4 -19.62 -9.18 -45.84
C TYR A 4 -19.42 -7.89 -45.03
N ASP A 5 -20.19 -7.79 -43.95
CA ASP A 5 -19.77 -7.11 -42.74
C ASP A 5 -18.46 -7.78 -42.28
N HIS A 6 -17.38 -7.01 -42.20
CA HIS A 6 -16.16 -7.44 -41.52
C HIS A 6 -15.83 -6.39 -40.46
N ASP A 7 -16.28 -6.72 -39.26
CA ASP A 7 -15.45 -6.73 -38.06
C ASP A 7 -14.66 -5.46 -37.80
N PHE A 8 -15.39 -4.47 -37.28
CA PHE A 8 -14.87 -3.44 -36.39
C PHE A 8 -14.34 -4.14 -35.13
N PHE A 9 -13.16 -4.76 -35.23
CA PHE A 9 -12.45 -5.35 -34.12
C PHE A 9 -11.95 -4.19 -33.27
N GLU A 10 -12.78 -3.77 -32.32
CA GLU A 10 -12.36 -3.02 -31.15
C GLU A 10 -11.16 -3.77 -30.57
N ILE A 11 -9.98 -3.18 -30.77
CA ILE A 11 -8.81 -3.48 -29.97
C ILE A 11 -9.21 -3.08 -28.56
N PHE A 12 -9.74 -4.03 -27.80
CA PHE A 12 -9.67 -4.00 -26.36
C PHE A 12 -8.18 -3.93 -26.04
N GLU A 13 -7.67 -2.71 -25.87
CA GLU A 13 -6.43 -2.48 -25.16
C GLU A 13 -6.55 -3.28 -23.86
N ALA A 14 -5.67 -4.26 -23.72
CA ALA A 14 -5.61 -5.09 -22.55
C ALA A 14 -5.31 -4.19 -21.34
N ASP A 15 -6.38 -3.86 -20.63
CA ASP A 15 -6.42 -3.22 -19.34
C ASP A 15 -5.55 -4.04 -18.38
N ASP A 16 -4.27 -3.67 -18.22
CA ASP A 16 -3.33 -4.26 -17.24
C ASP A 16 -3.67 -3.81 -15.80
N HIS A 17 -4.95 -3.90 -15.46
CA HIS A 17 -5.54 -3.37 -14.22
C HIS A 17 -5.80 -4.44 -13.16
N ASN A 18 -5.32 -5.69 -13.33
CA ASN A 18 -5.81 -6.81 -12.53
C ASN A 18 -4.77 -7.82 -11.99
N THR A 19 -3.47 -7.53 -12.06
CA THR A 19 -2.47 -8.42 -11.44
C THR A 19 -2.33 -8.13 -9.94
N ILE A 20 -3.05 -8.91 -9.13
CA ILE A 20 -2.84 -8.95 -7.67
C ILE A 20 -1.40 -9.36 -7.40
N HIS A 21 -0.64 -8.51 -6.71
CA HIS A 21 0.74 -8.79 -6.32
C HIS A 21 1.02 -8.33 -4.89
N GLY A 22 2.18 -8.72 -4.37
CA GLY A 22 2.60 -8.40 -3.02
C GLY A 22 3.05 -6.95 -2.88
N HIS A 23 2.39 -6.21 -1.99
CA HIS A 23 2.73 -4.87 -1.57
C HIS A 23 3.29 -4.87 -0.16
N HIS A 24 4.48 -4.30 0.01
CA HIS A 24 4.98 -3.98 1.33
C HIS A 24 4.27 -2.74 1.88
N ILE A 25 3.56 -2.90 3.00
CA ILE A 25 2.72 -1.84 3.57
C ILE A 25 3.56 -0.65 3.99
N ILE A 26 4.63 -0.90 4.73
CA ILE A 26 5.68 0.10 4.96
C ILE A 26 6.71 -0.04 3.84
N TYR A 27 6.82 1.01 3.04
CA TYR A 27 7.37 0.95 1.69
C TYR A 27 8.90 0.90 1.68
N GLN A 28 9.46 -0.13 1.05
CA GLN A 28 10.89 -0.37 0.86
C GLN A 28 11.62 0.82 0.20
N LEU A 29 10.99 1.46 -0.79
CA LEU A 29 11.60 2.52 -1.62
C LEU A 29 11.24 3.94 -1.19
N GLY A 30 10.39 4.12 -0.18
CA GLY A 30 10.04 5.45 0.32
C GLY A 30 11.28 6.16 0.87
N ALA A 31 12.20 5.39 1.45
CA ALA A 31 13.50 5.87 1.93
C ALA A 31 14.51 6.23 0.82
N ALA A 32 14.26 5.93 -0.46
CA ALA A 32 15.22 6.14 -1.55
C ALA A 32 15.00 7.47 -2.29
N ALA A 33 13.77 7.77 -2.72
CA ALA A 33 13.39 9.06 -3.34
C ALA A 33 11.86 9.24 -3.34
N GLY A 34 11.37 10.42 -2.90
CA GLY A 34 9.94 10.74 -2.91
C GLY A 34 9.53 11.81 -1.89
N ALA A 35 8.27 12.25 -1.93
CA ALA A 35 7.72 13.35 -1.13
C ALA A 35 7.48 13.04 0.37
N ALA A 36 7.83 11.85 0.87
CA ALA A 36 7.75 11.44 2.27
C ALA A 36 8.89 10.48 2.66
N LYS A 37 10.11 10.83 2.25
CA LYS A 37 11.29 9.97 2.41
C LYS A 37 11.63 9.71 3.88
N ASP A 38 11.59 10.76 4.69
CA ASP A 38 11.97 10.67 6.09
C ASP A 38 10.91 9.90 6.89
N GLU A 39 9.62 10.08 6.58
CA GLU A 39 8.53 9.35 7.21
C GLU A 39 8.55 7.86 6.86
N ALA A 40 8.85 7.53 5.60
CA ALA A 40 9.00 6.13 5.19
C ALA A 40 10.21 5.47 5.86
N ARG A 41 11.32 6.20 6.00
CA ARG A 41 12.52 5.73 6.71
C ARG A 41 12.22 5.50 8.20
N ASP A 42 11.54 6.44 8.83
CA ASP A 42 11.18 6.36 10.24
C ASP A 42 10.23 5.19 10.52
N ALA A 43 9.18 5.02 9.71
CA ALA A 43 8.31 3.86 9.80
C ALA A 43 9.10 2.55 9.65
N ARG A 44 10.00 2.45 8.67
CA ARG A 44 10.88 1.29 8.48
C ARG A 44 11.72 0.99 9.72
N ASP A 45 12.34 2.01 10.30
CA ASP A 45 13.22 1.87 11.46
C ASP A 45 12.43 1.39 12.69
N ILE A 46 11.16 1.77 12.82
CA ILE A 46 10.25 1.23 13.85
C ILE A 46 10.00 -0.27 13.65
N LEU A 47 9.75 -0.76 12.43
CA LEU A 47 9.59 -2.22 12.24
C LEU A 47 10.84 -2.99 12.65
N LEU A 48 12.02 -2.49 12.25
CA LEU A 48 13.29 -3.10 12.61
C LEU A 48 13.50 -3.14 14.13
N TYR A 49 13.12 -2.07 14.84
CA TYR A 49 13.16 -2.03 16.31
C TYR A 49 12.32 -3.15 16.94
N TYR A 50 11.17 -3.48 16.36
CA TYR A 50 10.30 -4.58 16.81
C TYR A 50 10.71 -5.95 16.27
N GLY A 51 11.86 -6.07 15.60
CA GLY A 51 12.32 -7.32 15.00
C GLY A 51 11.41 -7.80 13.86
N ILE A 52 10.74 -6.88 13.16
CA ILE A 52 9.99 -7.16 11.94
C ILE A 52 10.84 -6.66 10.78
N ASN A 53 11.20 -7.56 9.88
CA ASN A 53 11.98 -7.25 8.71
C ASN A 53 11.08 -6.68 7.60
N PRO A 54 11.13 -5.37 7.30
CA PRO A 54 10.20 -4.73 6.39
C PRO A 54 10.33 -5.23 4.94
N TYR A 55 11.42 -5.93 4.60
CA TYR A 55 11.73 -6.43 3.26
C TYR A 55 11.30 -7.87 3.00
N TRP A 56 11.14 -8.69 4.05
CA TRP A 56 10.95 -10.14 3.90
C TRP A 56 9.81 -10.69 4.76
N ASP A 57 9.47 -10.02 5.86
CA ASP A 57 8.50 -10.54 6.80
C ASP A 57 7.08 -10.38 6.26
N ARG A 58 6.31 -11.46 6.39
CA ARG A 58 4.93 -11.53 5.89
C ARG A 58 4.01 -10.57 6.63
N GLU A 59 4.36 -10.18 7.86
CA GLU A 59 3.61 -9.21 8.66
C GLU A 59 3.51 -7.84 7.97
N ASN A 60 4.47 -7.49 7.11
CA ASN A 60 4.46 -6.23 6.35
C ASN A 60 4.00 -6.42 4.89
N LEU A 61 3.34 -7.53 4.55
CA LEU A 61 2.95 -7.87 3.16
C LEU A 61 1.43 -7.93 3.01
N ALA A 62 0.90 -7.31 1.95
CA ALA A 62 -0.50 -7.41 1.53
C ALA A 62 -0.61 -7.72 0.05
N TYR A 63 -1.68 -8.41 -0.36
CA TYR A 63 -1.93 -8.71 -1.77
C TYR A 63 -3.08 -7.85 -2.29
N ALA A 64 -2.79 -7.00 -3.28
CA ALA A 64 -3.78 -6.10 -3.88
C ALA A 64 -3.39 -5.81 -5.35
N PRO A 65 -4.32 -5.29 -6.18
CA PRO A 65 -3.94 -4.65 -7.44
C PRO A 65 -3.12 -3.37 -7.19
N ASN A 66 -2.39 -2.88 -8.19
CA ASN A 66 -1.53 -1.70 -8.02
C ASN A 66 -2.36 -0.41 -7.92
N HIS A 67 -2.35 0.26 -6.77
CA HIS A 67 -3.08 1.53 -6.60
C HIS A 67 -2.23 2.69 -6.05
N GLY A 68 -0.89 2.55 -6.03
CA GLY A 68 0.04 3.58 -5.54
C GLY A 68 0.05 3.76 -4.01
N HIS A 69 0.93 4.63 -3.51
CA HIS A 69 1.05 4.95 -2.08
C HIS A 69 1.06 6.48 -1.88
N PRO A 70 -0.10 7.10 -1.59
CA PRO A 70 -0.17 8.54 -1.38
C PRO A 70 0.65 8.98 -0.16
N LYS A 71 1.17 10.21 -0.21
CA LYS A 71 2.04 10.78 0.82
C LYS A 71 1.37 10.76 2.20
N GLU A 72 0.08 11.08 2.22
CA GLU A 72 -0.77 11.18 3.40
C GLU A 72 -0.90 9.82 4.08
N ALA A 73 -1.02 8.73 3.31
CA ALA A 73 -1.04 7.37 3.85
C ALA A 73 0.30 6.99 4.49
N ILE A 74 1.44 7.43 3.92
CA ILE A 74 2.77 7.17 4.49
C ILE A 74 2.92 7.89 5.83
N ILE A 75 2.56 9.17 5.89
CA ILE A 75 2.60 9.96 7.13
C ILE A 75 1.68 9.34 8.19
N TYR A 76 0.44 9.02 7.83
CA TYR A 76 -0.54 8.42 8.73
C TYR A 76 0.00 7.14 9.39
N ARG A 77 0.54 6.20 8.59
CA ARG A 77 1.08 4.94 9.12
C ARG A 77 2.28 5.18 10.04
N ARG A 78 3.18 6.10 9.67
CA ARG A 78 4.32 6.49 10.51
C ARG A 78 3.87 7.04 11.86
N ASP A 79 2.88 7.94 11.87
CA ASP A 79 2.40 8.58 13.10
C ASP A 79 1.75 7.56 14.04
N GLN A 80 0.95 6.64 13.50
CA GLN A 80 0.38 5.55 14.29
C GLN A 80 1.47 4.63 14.88
N LEU A 81 2.50 4.31 14.10
CA LEU A 81 3.62 3.48 14.57
C LEU A 81 4.43 4.18 15.67
N ARG A 82 4.69 5.48 15.53
CA ARG A 82 5.34 6.30 16.57
C ARG A 82 4.53 6.34 17.86
N ASP A 83 3.24 6.60 17.77
CA ASP A 83 2.34 6.62 18.93
C ASP A 83 2.34 5.27 19.65
N ALA A 84 2.40 4.15 18.91
CA ALA A 84 2.52 2.82 19.50
C ALA A 84 3.86 2.61 20.25
N VAL A 85 4.97 3.09 19.69
CA VAL A 85 6.29 3.07 20.35
C VAL A 85 6.28 3.91 21.62
N GLU A 86 5.77 5.14 21.55
CA GLU A 86 5.70 6.08 22.68
C GLU A 86 4.84 5.53 23.83
N LYS A 87 3.78 4.80 23.50
CA LYS A 87 2.92 4.10 24.47
C LYS A 87 3.50 2.77 24.97
N GLY A 88 4.70 2.39 24.55
CA GLY A 88 5.36 1.15 24.95
C GLY A 88 4.60 -0.10 24.50
N ARG A 89 3.92 -0.06 23.35
CA ARG A 89 3.16 -1.19 22.83
C ARG A 89 4.08 -2.36 22.47
N ALA A 90 3.59 -3.57 22.66
CA ALA A 90 4.32 -4.79 22.33
C ALA A 90 4.34 -5.07 20.82
N ARG A 91 5.29 -5.90 20.36
CA ARG A 91 5.41 -6.33 18.95
C ARG A 91 4.08 -6.82 18.36
N GLN A 92 3.29 -7.58 19.12
CA GLN A 92 2.00 -8.09 18.64
C GLN A 92 1.05 -6.97 18.20
N TYR A 93 1.00 -5.86 18.95
CA TYR A 93 0.17 -4.70 18.59
C TYR A 93 0.63 -4.07 17.27
N ILE A 94 1.93 -4.01 17.02
CA ILE A 94 2.50 -3.52 15.76
C ILE A 94 2.09 -4.44 14.60
N VAL A 95 2.13 -5.76 14.79
CA VAL A 95 1.68 -6.72 13.78
C VAL A 95 0.18 -6.55 13.48
N GLU A 96 -0.64 -6.34 14.51
CA GLU A 96 -2.08 -6.07 14.36
C GLU A 96 -2.33 -4.78 13.57
N MET A 97 -1.56 -3.72 13.83
CA MET A 97 -1.63 -2.48 13.04
C MET A 97 -1.24 -2.69 11.58
N LEU A 98 -0.19 -3.46 11.29
CA LEU A 98 0.20 -3.74 9.90
C LEU A 98 -0.91 -4.48 9.14
N ARG A 99 -1.66 -5.36 9.81
CA ARG A 99 -2.86 -6.01 9.24
C ARG A 99 -3.98 -5.02 8.96
N ASP A 100 -4.30 -4.13 9.90
CA ASP A 100 -5.31 -3.07 9.68
C ASP A 100 -4.91 -2.15 8.51
N PHE A 101 -3.63 -1.78 8.42
CA PHE A 101 -3.13 -0.99 7.29
C PHE A 101 -3.21 -1.74 5.96
N ALA A 102 -3.00 -3.06 5.96
CA ALA A 102 -3.15 -3.90 4.78
C ALA A 102 -4.60 -3.93 4.28
N GLU A 103 -5.55 -4.15 5.18
CA GLU A 103 -6.99 -4.15 4.86
C GLU A 103 -7.43 -2.80 4.30
N ARG A 104 -7.04 -1.70 4.95
CA ARG A 104 -7.36 -0.35 4.46
C ARG A 104 -6.67 -0.01 3.14
N TYR A 105 -5.49 -0.57 2.88
CA TYR A 105 -4.81 -0.41 1.61
C TYR A 105 -5.56 -1.12 0.48
N ILE A 106 -5.94 -2.38 0.70
CA ILE A 106 -6.75 -3.17 -0.24
C ILE A 106 -8.04 -2.43 -0.59
N ASP A 107 -8.70 -1.87 0.42
CA ASP A 107 -9.96 -1.15 0.28
C ASP A 107 -9.83 0.33 -0.17
N LYS A 108 -8.60 0.83 -0.38
CA LYS A 108 -8.34 2.26 -0.67
C LYS A 108 -8.93 3.23 0.38
N LYS A 109 -8.98 2.81 1.65
CA LYS A 109 -9.52 3.57 2.80
C LYS A 109 -8.44 4.32 3.59
N LEU A 110 -7.23 4.42 3.05
CA LEU A 110 -6.17 5.22 3.67
C LEU A 110 -6.25 6.68 3.22
N PRO A 111 -5.75 7.62 4.03
CA PRO A 111 -5.70 9.03 3.64
C PRO A 111 -4.99 9.24 2.29
N GLY A 112 -5.53 10.14 1.46
CA GLY A 112 -4.94 10.51 0.17
C GLY A 112 -5.33 9.60 -1.01
N PHE A 113 -6.07 8.51 -0.79
CA PHE A 113 -6.80 7.87 -1.88
C PHE A 113 -8.03 8.71 -2.24
N PRO A 114 -8.39 8.85 -3.53
CA PRO A 114 -9.66 9.46 -3.90
C PRO A 114 -10.77 8.66 -3.23
N ASP A 115 -11.61 9.38 -2.50
CA ASP A 115 -12.86 8.88 -1.97
C ASP A 115 -13.59 8.12 -3.07
N GLN A 116 -13.91 6.85 -2.83
CA GLN A 116 -14.80 6.10 -3.73
C GLN A 116 -16.24 6.66 -3.73
N GLN A 117 -16.46 7.77 -3.03
CA GLN A 117 -17.66 8.59 -3.11
C GLN A 117 -17.39 9.74 -4.08
N GLY A 118 -17.37 9.40 -5.38
CA GLY A 118 -17.66 10.40 -6.40
C GLY A 118 -19.06 10.94 -6.12
N ASN A 119 -19.12 12.19 -5.67
CA ASN A 119 -20.32 13.02 -5.72
C ASN A 119 -20.06 14.16 -6.70
#